data_AF-A0A671F1T4-F1
#
_entry.id   AF-A0A671F1T4-F1
#
_cell.length_a   1.000
_cell.length_b   1.000
_cell.length_c   1.000
_cell.angle_alpha   90.00
_cell.angle_beta   90.00
_cell.angle_gamma   90.00
#
_symmetry.space_group_name_H-M   'P 1'
#
loop_
_entity.id
_entity.type
_entity.pdbx_description
1 polymer ?
#
loop_
_entity_poly.entity_id
_entity_poly.type
_entity_poly.pdbx_seq_one_letter_code
_entity_poly.pdbx_strand_id
1 'polypeptide(L)'
;MATISLGFGRQNFRLFKRSFLLLKLIAVVFAVLLFCEFLIYYLVIFRCNWPELKTPAYDGEQETLEPVLKAMFLADTHLLGEVRGHWLDKLRREWQMERAFQTALWWLQPEVVFILGDIFDEGKWSSSQAWADDVERFQKMFRHPRHVQLKVVVGNHDIGFHYQMSTYRIKRFEKVFNPERLFSWKGINFVMVNSVALEGDGCNICSEAEAELIEISHKLNCSRELLWWLRPRLVLSGHTHSACEVLHGAGISEISVPSFSWRNRNNPSFIMGSMTSTEYALGKCYIPFESTVLITYCGTAGFLVVLILIHFGFLDSPFIFGCQLLRKFKTV
;
A
#
# COMPACT_ATOMS: atom_id res chain seq x y z
N MET A 1 -31.77 -43.97 -55.87
CA MET A 1 -31.14 -44.39 -54.60
C MET A 1 -30.48 -43.18 -53.98
N ALA A 2 -30.98 -42.73 -52.83
CA ALA A 2 -30.51 -41.54 -52.13
C ALA A 2 -29.13 -41.78 -51.50
N THR A 3 -28.16 -40.92 -51.82
CA THR A 3 -26.87 -40.86 -51.14
C THR A 3 -27.06 -40.22 -49.76
N ILE A 4 -27.01 -41.06 -48.72
CA ILE A 4 -26.94 -40.61 -47.32
C ILE A 4 -25.53 -40.07 -47.10
N SER A 5 -25.36 -38.75 -47.22
CA SER A 5 -24.12 -38.07 -46.84
C SER A 5 -24.07 -37.99 -45.31
N LEU A 6 -23.09 -38.67 -44.70
CA LEU A 6 -22.81 -38.64 -43.25
C LEU A 6 -22.65 -37.20 -42.75
N GLY A 7 -23.60 -36.73 -41.93
CA GLY A 7 -23.55 -35.45 -41.20
C GLY A 7 -22.53 -35.42 -40.03
N PHE A 8 -21.74 -36.48 -39.83
CA PHE A 8 -20.89 -36.67 -38.66
C PHE A 8 -19.66 -35.73 -38.63
N GLY A 9 -19.09 -35.39 -39.79
CA GLY A 9 -17.90 -34.52 -39.87
C GLY A 9 -18.18 -33.05 -39.54
N ARG A 10 -19.37 -32.53 -39.86
CA ARG A 10 -19.73 -31.11 -39.69
C ARG A 10 -20.07 -30.77 -38.22
N GLN A 11 -20.60 -31.73 -37.46
CA GLN A 11 -20.83 -31.60 -36.02
C GLN A 11 -19.51 -31.63 -35.24
N ASN A 12 -18.62 -32.59 -35.52
CA ASN A 12 -17.32 -32.70 -34.86
C ASN A 12 -16.43 -31.47 -35.14
N PHE A 13 -16.47 -30.91 -36.34
CA PHE A 13 -15.72 -29.68 -36.68
C PHE A 13 -16.27 -28.42 -35.98
N ARG A 14 -17.60 -28.34 -35.78
CA ARG A 14 -18.24 -27.25 -35.00
C ARG A 14 -17.95 -27.36 -33.51
N LEU A 15 -17.96 -28.59 -32.95
CA LEU A 15 -17.57 -28.88 -31.57
C LEU A 15 -16.10 -28.52 -31.33
N PHE A 16 -15.20 -28.91 -32.23
CA PHE A 16 -13.78 -28.60 -32.15
C PHE A 16 -13.50 -27.08 -32.24
N LYS A 17 -14.17 -26.36 -33.16
CA LYS A 17 -14.06 -24.88 -33.25
C LYS A 17 -14.61 -24.16 -32.01
N ARG A 18 -15.71 -24.64 -31.42
CA ARG A 18 -16.27 -24.08 -30.18
C ARG A 18 -15.36 -24.32 -28.99
N SER A 19 -14.76 -25.51 -28.89
CA SER A 19 -13.76 -25.84 -27.86
C SER A 19 -12.52 -24.94 -27.94
N PHE A 20 -12.01 -24.68 -29.15
CA PHE A 20 -10.85 -23.80 -29.35
C PHE A 20 -11.14 -22.33 -29.02
N LEU A 21 -12.36 -21.84 -29.30
CA LEU A 21 -12.77 -20.49 -28.87
C LEU A 21 -12.86 -20.40 -27.35
N LEU A 22 -13.53 -21.37 -26.71
CA LEU A 22 -13.66 -21.40 -25.26
C LEU A 22 -12.29 -21.39 -24.57
N LEU A 23 -11.34 -22.18 -25.07
CA LEU A 23 -9.97 -22.21 -24.55
C LEU A 23 -9.28 -20.84 -24.67
N LYS A 24 -9.46 -20.13 -25.79
CA LYS A 24 -8.94 -18.77 -25.97
C LYS A 24 -9.56 -17.77 -25.02
N LEU A 25 -10.89 -17.83 -24.82
CA LEU A 25 -11.59 -16.93 -23.89
C LEU A 25 -11.09 -17.15 -22.45
N ILE A 26 -10.96 -18.42 -22.04
CA ILE A 26 -10.40 -18.78 -20.73
C ILE A 26 -8.97 -18.28 -20.59
N ALA A 27 -8.13 -18.45 -21.63
CA ALA A 27 -6.76 -17.96 -21.61
C ALA A 27 -6.66 -16.44 -21.46
N VAL A 28 -7.54 -15.67 -22.12
CA VAL A 28 -7.59 -14.21 -21.99
C VAL A 28 -8.02 -13.81 -20.57
N VAL A 29 -9.09 -14.42 -20.04
CA VAL A 29 -9.54 -14.15 -18.67
C VAL A 29 -8.43 -14.45 -17.66
N PHE A 30 -7.76 -15.60 -17.80
CA PHE A 30 -6.64 -15.97 -16.93
C PHE A 30 -5.46 -15.00 -17.06
N ALA A 31 -5.09 -14.59 -18.28
CA ALA A 31 -4.00 -13.64 -18.51
C ALA A 31 -4.29 -12.28 -17.86
N VAL A 32 -5.53 -11.80 -17.95
CA VAL A 32 -5.95 -10.53 -17.33
C VAL A 32 -5.98 -10.63 -15.82
N LEU A 33 -6.49 -11.73 -15.25
CA LEU A 33 -6.43 -11.98 -13.81
C LEU A 33 -4.97 -12.03 -13.33
N LEU A 34 -4.10 -12.76 -14.02
CA LEU A 34 -2.67 -12.82 -13.69
C LEU A 34 -2.01 -11.45 -13.77
N PHE A 35 -2.36 -10.64 -14.77
CA PHE A 35 -1.83 -9.30 -14.91
C PHE A 35 -2.30 -8.38 -13.77
N CYS A 36 -3.61 -8.27 -13.57
CA CYS A 36 -4.24 -7.35 -12.62
C CYS A 36 -4.05 -7.74 -11.16
N GLU A 37 -4.00 -9.03 -10.85
CA GLU A 37 -3.88 -9.52 -9.47
C GLU A 37 -2.44 -9.79 -9.04
N PHE A 38 -1.49 -9.85 -9.97
CA PHE A 38 -0.11 -10.21 -9.66
C PHE A 38 0.93 -9.35 -10.40
N LEU A 39 1.01 -9.41 -11.73
CA LEU A 39 2.15 -8.82 -12.47
C LEU A 39 2.22 -7.29 -12.36
N ILE A 40 1.08 -6.60 -12.31
CA ILE A 40 1.02 -5.13 -12.29
C ILE A 40 1.77 -4.53 -11.08
N TYR A 41 1.76 -5.21 -9.93
CA TYR A 41 2.47 -4.76 -8.73
C TYR A 41 3.98 -4.73 -8.94
N TYR A 42 4.54 -5.78 -9.55
CA TYR A 42 5.96 -5.85 -9.90
C TYR A 42 6.32 -4.75 -10.91
N LEU A 43 5.52 -4.58 -11.97
CA LEU A 43 5.78 -3.57 -12.99
C LEU A 43 5.81 -2.14 -12.45
N VAL A 44 4.96 -1.83 -11.47
CA VAL A 44 4.93 -0.49 -10.85
C VAL A 44 6.04 -0.33 -9.82
N ILE A 45 6.22 -1.29 -8.91
CA ILE A 45 7.17 -1.19 -7.80
C ILE A 45 8.62 -1.31 -8.27
N PHE A 46 8.91 -2.06 -9.35
CA PHE A 46 10.27 -2.18 -9.89
C PHE A 46 10.85 -0.86 -10.41
N ARG A 47 10.00 0.15 -10.63
CA ARG A 47 10.44 1.50 -11.00
C ARG A 47 10.92 2.31 -9.80
N CYS A 48 10.75 1.82 -8.59
CA CYS A 48 11.18 2.48 -7.37
C CYS A 48 12.61 2.08 -7.03
N ASN A 49 13.42 3.09 -6.71
CA ASN A 49 14.78 2.96 -6.22
C ASN A 49 14.94 3.75 -4.93
N TRP A 50 15.87 3.32 -4.10
CA TRP A 50 16.23 4.05 -2.88
C TRP A 50 16.75 5.45 -3.25
N PRO A 51 16.26 6.52 -2.59
CA PRO A 51 16.74 7.87 -2.86
C PRO A 51 18.21 8.01 -2.44
N GLU A 52 18.99 8.75 -3.23
CA GLU A 52 20.41 8.99 -2.96
C GLU A 52 20.58 10.14 -1.96
N LEU A 53 21.53 9.97 -1.04
CA LEU A 53 21.95 11.01 -0.11
C LEU A 53 22.82 12.04 -0.84
N LYS A 54 22.74 13.30 -0.42
CA LYS A 54 23.59 14.36 -0.99
C LYS A 54 24.97 14.24 -0.38
N THR A 55 25.93 13.65 -1.10
CA THR A 55 27.31 13.65 -0.62
C THR A 55 27.84 15.08 -0.56
N PRO A 56 28.45 15.53 0.56
CA PRO A 56 29.18 16.80 0.56
C PRO A 56 30.32 16.72 -0.46
N ALA A 57 30.57 17.86 -1.14
CA ALA A 57 31.66 17.96 -2.12
C ALA A 57 32.99 17.61 -1.44
N TYR A 58 33.70 16.66 -2.04
CA TYR A 58 34.84 15.94 -1.47
C TYR A 58 36.07 16.85 -1.33
N ASP A 59 36.49 17.14 -0.11
CA ASP A 59 37.89 17.45 0.21
C ASP A 59 38.48 16.19 0.86
N GLY A 60 39.53 15.67 0.25
CA GLY A 60 39.95 14.28 0.44
C GLY A 60 40.48 13.98 1.83
N GLU A 61 39.68 13.25 2.61
CA GLU A 61 40.17 12.35 3.64
C GLU A 61 39.22 11.15 3.76
N GLN A 62 39.80 10.00 4.10
CA GLN A 62 39.20 8.68 3.98
C GLN A 62 38.19 8.44 5.12
N GLU A 63 37.03 9.09 5.06
CA GLU A 63 35.92 8.81 5.98
C GLU A 63 35.33 7.42 5.71
N THR A 64 35.25 6.61 6.76
CA THR A 64 34.45 5.39 6.77
C THR A 64 33.01 5.74 6.41
N LEU A 65 32.52 5.27 5.26
CA LEU A 65 31.14 5.49 4.82
C LEU A 65 30.16 5.19 5.97
N GLU A 66 29.41 6.21 6.42
CA GLU A 66 28.37 6.02 7.44
C GLU A 66 27.36 4.96 6.96
N PRO A 67 26.91 4.05 7.84
CA PRO A 67 25.97 3.01 7.46
C PRO A 67 24.61 3.63 7.10
N VAL A 68 24.25 3.61 5.82
CA VAL A 68 22.95 4.08 5.34
C VAL A 68 21.86 3.11 5.78
N LEU A 69 20.85 3.61 6.48
CA LEU A 69 19.61 2.91 6.81
C LEU A 69 18.61 3.05 5.68
N LYS A 70 18.08 1.91 5.21
CA LYS A 70 16.95 1.85 4.27
C LYS A 70 15.65 1.57 5.01
N ALA A 71 14.80 2.60 5.11
CA ALA A 71 13.53 2.54 5.83
C ALA A 71 12.34 2.75 4.89
N MET A 72 11.28 1.95 5.05
CA MET A 72 9.99 2.16 4.39
C MET A 72 8.97 2.72 5.37
N PHE A 73 8.15 3.67 4.93
CA PHE A 73 7.09 4.30 5.71
C PHE A 73 5.76 4.15 4.98
N LEU A 74 4.83 3.46 5.63
CA LEU A 74 3.47 3.19 5.20
C LEU A 74 2.53 3.97 6.13
N ALA A 75 1.32 4.32 5.68
CA ALA A 75 0.31 4.92 6.55
C ALA A 75 -1.09 4.48 6.12
N ASP A 76 -2.04 4.63 7.04
CA ASP A 76 -3.48 4.55 6.77
C ASP A 76 -3.86 3.29 5.97
N THR A 77 -3.55 2.11 6.52
CA THR A 77 -3.88 0.84 5.85
C THR A 77 -5.38 0.55 5.89
N HIS A 78 -6.09 1.03 6.93
CA HIS A 78 -7.54 0.88 7.11
C HIS A 78 -8.05 -0.53 6.79
N LEU A 79 -7.56 -1.52 7.52
CA LEU A 79 -8.12 -2.87 7.45
C LEU A 79 -9.60 -2.81 7.81
N LEU A 80 -10.46 -3.27 6.90
CA LEU A 80 -11.90 -3.22 7.09
C LEU A 80 -12.31 -4.18 8.22
N GLY A 81 -13.02 -3.64 9.20
CA GLY A 81 -13.57 -4.37 10.32
C GLY A 81 -14.89 -5.08 9.98
N GLU A 82 -15.47 -5.73 10.99
CA GLU A 82 -16.72 -6.50 10.88
C GLU A 82 -17.97 -5.63 10.79
N VAL A 83 -17.95 -4.40 11.32
CA VAL A 83 -19.16 -3.60 11.57
C VAL A 83 -19.69 -2.96 10.29
N ARG A 84 -18.83 -2.28 9.53
CA ARG A 84 -19.17 -1.56 8.28
C ARG A 84 -18.44 -2.13 7.07
N GLY A 85 -17.57 -3.10 7.26
CA GLY A 85 -16.78 -3.67 6.19
C GLY A 85 -17.59 -4.60 5.28
N HIS A 86 -17.60 -4.30 3.97
CA HIS A 86 -18.17 -5.22 2.98
C HIS A 86 -17.16 -6.30 2.59
N TRP A 87 -17.57 -7.57 2.55
CA TRP A 87 -16.68 -8.72 2.34
C TRP A 87 -15.87 -8.65 1.03
N LEU A 88 -16.48 -8.17 -0.06
CA LEU A 88 -15.80 -8.04 -1.35
C LEU A 88 -14.77 -6.91 -1.34
N ASP A 89 -15.10 -5.81 -0.63
CA ASP A 89 -14.18 -4.68 -0.49
C ASP A 89 -12.99 -5.13 0.36
N LYS A 90 -13.25 -5.77 1.49
CA LYS A 90 -12.24 -6.41 2.34
C LYS A 90 -11.32 -7.33 1.55
N LEU A 91 -11.87 -8.29 0.80
CA LEU A 91 -11.09 -9.19 -0.06
C LEU A 91 -10.19 -8.42 -1.03
N ARG A 92 -10.73 -7.39 -1.70
CA ARG A 92 -10.01 -6.64 -2.73
C ARG A 92 -8.89 -5.77 -2.15
N ARG A 93 -9.19 -5.00 -1.09
CA ARG A 93 -8.24 -4.08 -0.45
C ARG A 93 -7.13 -4.85 0.27
N GLU A 94 -7.49 -5.90 1.01
CA GLU A 94 -6.52 -6.74 1.71
C GLU A 94 -5.60 -7.47 0.72
N TRP A 95 -6.15 -8.02 -0.38
CA TRP A 95 -5.33 -8.60 -1.45
C TRP A 95 -4.35 -7.58 -2.04
N GLN A 96 -4.82 -6.37 -2.33
CA GLN A 96 -3.96 -5.30 -2.84
C GLN A 96 -2.83 -4.96 -1.88
N MET A 97 -3.13 -4.73 -0.61
CA MET A 97 -2.11 -4.37 0.37
C MET A 97 -1.11 -5.51 0.55
N GLU A 98 -1.55 -6.76 0.65
CA GLU A 98 -0.66 -7.90 0.73
C GLU A 98 0.26 -7.98 -0.50
N ARG A 99 -0.30 -7.91 -1.72
CA ARG A 99 0.51 -7.99 -2.95
C ARG A 99 1.52 -6.84 -3.05
N ALA A 100 1.09 -5.62 -2.75
CA ALA A 100 1.97 -4.45 -2.76
C ALA A 100 3.10 -4.58 -1.73
N PHE A 101 2.76 -4.95 -0.49
CA PHE A 101 3.73 -5.05 0.59
C PHE A 101 4.75 -6.17 0.35
N GLN A 102 4.28 -7.37 -0.02
CA GLN A 102 5.18 -8.51 -0.29
C GLN A 102 6.09 -8.24 -1.50
N THR A 103 5.57 -7.58 -2.55
CA THR A 103 6.38 -7.18 -3.71
C THR A 103 7.43 -6.14 -3.34
N ALA A 104 7.05 -5.13 -2.53
CA ALA A 104 7.96 -4.10 -2.08
C ALA A 104 9.06 -4.65 -1.17
N LEU A 105 8.74 -5.54 -0.21
CA LEU A 105 9.76 -6.22 0.59
C LEU A 105 10.73 -7.02 -0.27
N TRP A 106 10.21 -7.80 -1.22
CA TRP A 106 11.03 -8.63 -2.09
C TRP A 106 11.98 -7.79 -2.97
N TRP A 107 11.48 -6.70 -3.54
CA TRP A 107 12.26 -5.85 -4.44
C TRP A 107 13.22 -4.90 -3.72
N LEU A 108 12.71 -4.16 -2.72
CA LEU A 108 13.44 -3.06 -2.09
C LEU A 108 14.34 -3.52 -0.93
N GLN A 109 14.01 -4.66 -0.30
CA GLN A 109 14.76 -5.23 0.83
C GLN A 109 15.06 -4.18 1.93
N PRO A 110 14.03 -3.52 2.51
CA PRO A 110 14.23 -2.55 3.58
C PRO A 110 14.76 -3.23 4.85
N GLU A 111 15.46 -2.47 5.70
CA GLU A 111 15.87 -2.95 7.02
C GLU A 111 14.79 -2.71 8.07
N VAL A 112 14.06 -1.59 7.93
CA VAL A 112 13.01 -1.18 8.85
C VAL A 112 11.79 -0.73 8.07
N VAL A 113 10.62 -1.12 8.54
CA VAL A 113 9.31 -0.72 8.04
C VAL A 113 8.55 -0.03 9.17
N PHE A 114 8.03 1.16 8.91
CA PHE A 114 7.14 1.89 9.79
C PHE A 114 5.72 1.90 9.21
N ILE A 115 4.71 1.65 10.05
CA ILE A 115 3.29 1.87 9.72
C ILE A 115 2.76 2.97 10.62
N LEU A 116 2.37 4.10 10.02
CA LEU A 116 2.01 5.33 10.69
C LEU A 116 0.49 5.45 10.86
N GLY A 117 -0.04 4.76 11.86
CA GLY A 117 -1.43 4.92 12.29
C GLY A 117 -2.48 4.32 11.37
N ASP A 118 -3.71 4.29 11.90
CA ASP A 118 -4.95 3.85 11.26
C ASP A 118 -4.77 2.50 10.55
N ILE A 119 -4.27 1.54 11.34
CA ILE A 119 -4.04 0.17 10.89
C ILE A 119 -5.39 -0.47 10.60
N PHE A 120 -6.30 -0.39 11.56
CA PHE A 120 -7.66 -0.91 11.50
C PHE A 120 -8.66 0.22 11.35
N ASP A 121 -9.64 0.08 10.45
CA ASP A 121 -10.67 1.11 10.23
C ASP A 121 -11.64 1.23 11.41
N GLU A 122 -11.82 0.12 12.14
CA GLU A 122 -12.84 0.00 13.19
C GLU A 122 -12.27 -0.42 14.54
N GLY A 123 -10.95 -0.32 14.72
CA GLY A 123 -10.29 -0.71 15.97
C GLY A 123 -11.05 -0.17 17.17
N LYS A 124 -11.31 1.13 17.24
CA LYS A 124 -12.06 1.78 18.34
C LYS A 124 -13.45 1.20 18.64
N TRP A 125 -14.10 0.56 17.66
CA TRP A 125 -15.43 -0.05 17.79
C TRP A 125 -15.41 -1.58 17.91
N SER A 126 -14.26 -2.22 17.69
CA SER A 126 -14.17 -3.67 17.58
C SER A 126 -14.39 -4.39 18.92
N SER A 127 -15.11 -5.50 18.86
CA SER A 127 -15.17 -6.49 19.94
C SER A 127 -13.79 -7.15 20.13
N SER A 128 -13.56 -7.83 21.25
CA SER A 128 -12.30 -8.55 21.49
C SER A 128 -12.02 -9.63 20.44
N GLN A 129 -13.06 -10.29 19.93
CA GLN A 129 -12.92 -11.30 18.87
C GLN A 129 -12.60 -10.65 17.53
N ALA A 130 -13.37 -9.63 17.12
CA ALA A 130 -13.13 -8.91 15.88
C ALA A 130 -11.72 -8.29 15.85
N TRP A 131 -11.26 -7.75 16.99
CA TRP A 131 -9.88 -7.28 17.14
C TRP A 131 -8.85 -8.39 16.89
N ALA A 132 -9.04 -9.58 17.48
CA ALA A 132 -8.12 -10.70 17.29
C ALA A 132 -8.08 -11.16 15.83
N ASP A 133 -9.25 -11.26 15.19
CA ASP A 133 -9.37 -11.64 13.78
C ASP A 133 -8.69 -10.60 12.88
N ASP A 134 -8.84 -9.30 13.19
CA ASP A 134 -8.22 -8.19 12.48
C ASP A 134 -6.68 -8.23 12.61
N VAL A 135 -6.18 -8.50 13.82
CA VAL A 135 -4.75 -8.68 14.09
C VAL A 135 -4.16 -9.87 13.33
N GLU A 136 -4.86 -11.01 13.27
CA GLU A 136 -4.40 -12.18 12.52
C GLU A 136 -4.24 -11.84 11.03
N ARG A 137 -5.22 -11.15 10.45
CA ARG A 137 -5.14 -10.73 9.04
C ARG A 137 -4.02 -9.73 8.81
N PHE A 138 -3.84 -8.76 9.71
CA PHE A 138 -2.71 -7.84 9.67
C PHE A 138 -1.38 -8.60 9.63
N GLN A 139 -1.16 -9.53 10.57
CA GLN A 139 0.07 -10.31 10.66
C GLN A 139 0.32 -11.15 9.41
N LYS A 140 -0.74 -11.70 8.81
CA LYS A 140 -0.65 -12.45 7.56
C LYS A 140 -0.25 -11.58 6.36
N MET A 141 -0.85 -10.40 6.23
CA MET A 141 -0.60 -9.49 5.10
C MET A 141 0.77 -8.83 5.19
N PHE A 142 1.10 -8.32 6.38
CA PHE A 142 2.36 -7.63 6.67
C PHE A 142 3.46 -8.56 7.21
N ARG A 143 3.37 -9.85 6.87
CA ARG A 143 4.42 -10.83 7.19
C ARG A 143 5.76 -10.40 6.58
N HIS A 144 6.82 -10.53 7.36
CA HIS A 144 8.16 -10.10 6.97
C HIS A 144 9.22 -11.05 7.55
N PRO A 145 10.41 -11.14 6.94
CA PRO A 145 11.53 -11.90 7.50
C PRO A 145 11.98 -11.33 8.85
N ARG A 146 12.54 -12.17 9.72
CA ARG A 146 13.00 -11.78 11.07
C ARG A 146 14.05 -10.68 11.10
N HIS A 147 14.79 -10.46 10.02
CA HIS A 147 15.81 -9.41 9.95
C HIS A 147 15.23 -8.03 9.63
N VAL A 148 13.99 -7.96 9.13
CA VAL A 148 13.29 -6.70 8.89
C VAL A 148 12.56 -6.30 10.17
N GLN A 149 12.80 -5.09 10.66
CA GLN A 149 12.07 -4.57 11.82
C GLN A 149 10.75 -3.95 11.36
N LEU A 150 9.65 -4.25 12.05
CA LEU A 150 8.36 -3.59 11.84
C LEU A 150 8.01 -2.76 13.07
N LYS A 151 7.82 -1.45 12.89
CA LYS A 151 7.42 -0.51 13.94
C LYS A 151 6.07 0.09 13.58
N VAL A 152 5.12 0.06 14.51
CA VAL A 152 3.75 0.49 14.26
C VAL A 152 3.40 1.61 15.23
N VAL A 153 2.92 2.73 14.69
CA VAL A 153 2.39 3.86 15.44
C VAL A 153 0.87 3.78 15.43
N VAL A 154 0.25 4.15 16.54
CA VAL A 154 -1.20 4.10 16.70
C VAL A 154 -1.90 5.28 16.03
N GLY A 155 -3.09 5.07 15.47
CA GLY A 155 -3.97 6.12 14.95
C GLY A 155 -5.33 6.20 15.65
N ASN A 156 -6.13 7.18 15.26
CA ASN A 156 -7.43 7.46 15.87
C ASN A 156 -8.49 6.40 15.51
N HIS A 157 -8.36 5.69 14.39
CA HIS A 157 -9.23 4.56 14.08
C HIS A 157 -8.92 3.32 14.94
N ASP A 158 -7.66 3.16 15.36
CA ASP A 158 -7.24 2.01 16.17
C ASP A 158 -7.77 2.07 17.62
N ILE A 159 -7.66 3.25 18.25
CA ILE A 159 -7.95 3.42 19.69
C ILE A 159 -9.04 4.47 20.02
N GLY A 160 -9.50 5.24 19.04
CA GLY A 160 -10.45 6.34 19.23
C GLY A 160 -9.73 7.68 19.41
N PHE A 161 -10.40 8.79 19.08
CA PHE A 161 -9.87 10.14 19.31
C PHE A 161 -10.39 10.71 20.64
N HIS A 162 -9.50 11.32 21.42
CA HIS A 162 -9.86 12.05 22.64
C HIS A 162 -10.76 11.23 23.59
N TYR A 163 -11.99 11.66 23.88
CA TYR A 163 -12.96 10.98 24.76
C TYR A 163 -13.32 9.54 24.32
N GLN A 164 -13.04 9.18 23.06
CA GLN A 164 -13.24 7.81 22.57
C GLN A 164 -12.07 6.89 22.92
N MET A 165 -10.93 7.42 23.35
CA MET A 165 -9.82 6.62 23.87
C MET A 165 -10.20 5.94 25.17
N SER A 166 -9.57 4.80 25.43
CA SER A 166 -9.63 4.17 26.75
C SER A 166 -8.35 3.39 27.03
N THR A 167 -8.00 3.24 28.30
CA THR A 167 -6.86 2.44 28.74
C THR A 167 -6.94 1.00 28.20
N TYR A 168 -8.14 0.44 28.07
CA TYR A 168 -8.35 -0.88 27.46
C TYR A 168 -7.90 -0.91 26.00
N ARG A 169 -8.33 0.06 25.19
CA ARG A 169 -8.00 0.12 23.75
C ARG A 169 -6.50 0.38 23.51
N ILE A 170 -5.89 1.23 24.33
CA ILE A 170 -4.45 1.49 24.29
C ILE A 170 -3.67 0.23 24.66
N LYS A 171 -3.97 -0.38 25.82
CA LYS A 171 -3.25 -1.57 26.28
C LYS A 171 -3.37 -2.77 25.35
N ARG A 172 -4.53 -3.00 24.72
CA ARG A 172 -4.66 -4.09 23.74
C ARG A 172 -3.87 -3.82 22.46
N PHE A 173 -3.77 -2.55 22.04
CA PHE A 173 -2.93 -2.16 20.89
C PHE A 173 -1.46 -2.40 21.23
N GLU A 174 -1.02 -1.91 22.39
CA GLU A 174 0.35 -2.06 22.87
C GLU A 174 0.73 -3.53 23.05
N LYS A 175 -0.20 -4.38 23.52
CA LYS A 175 0.02 -5.83 23.63
C LYS A 175 0.35 -6.49 22.29
N VAL A 176 -0.20 -6.00 21.18
CA VAL A 176 0.00 -6.58 19.84
C VAL A 176 1.25 -6.02 19.19
N PHE A 177 1.41 -4.71 19.22
CA PHE A 177 2.44 -4.02 18.43
C PHE A 177 3.70 -3.70 19.21
N ASN A 178 3.66 -3.79 20.55
CA ASN A 178 4.74 -3.41 21.46
C ASN A 178 5.45 -2.12 21.01
N PRO A 179 4.71 -0.99 20.91
CA PRO A 179 5.26 0.24 20.36
C PRO A 179 6.34 0.75 21.30
N GLU A 180 7.60 0.56 20.91
CA GLU A 180 8.71 1.29 21.50
C GLU A 180 8.43 2.79 21.33
N ARG A 181 8.75 3.62 22.32
CA ARG A 181 8.62 5.09 22.16
C ARG A 181 9.88 5.70 21.55
N LEU A 182 11.03 5.10 21.82
CA LEU A 182 12.33 5.47 21.27
C LEU A 182 12.99 4.21 20.70
N PHE A 183 13.25 4.22 19.40
CA PHE A 183 13.95 3.15 18.68
C PHE A 183 15.23 3.70 18.06
N SER A 184 16.37 3.11 18.38
CA SER A 184 17.67 3.52 17.86
C SER A 184 18.24 2.47 16.93
N TRP A 185 18.61 2.86 15.71
CA TRP A 185 19.18 1.96 14.71
C TRP A 185 20.18 2.69 13.83
N LYS A 186 21.37 2.10 13.61
CA LYS A 186 22.47 2.72 12.81
C LYS A 186 22.79 4.18 13.20
N GLY A 187 22.74 4.49 14.50
CA GLY A 187 23.00 5.85 15.01
C GLY A 187 21.86 6.85 14.79
N ILE A 188 20.67 6.38 14.38
CA ILE A 188 19.48 7.18 14.15
C ILE A 188 18.47 6.92 15.26
N ASN A 189 17.93 7.97 15.85
CA ASN A 189 16.88 7.89 16.86
C ASN A 189 15.52 8.19 16.23
N PHE A 190 14.60 7.23 16.35
CA PHE A 190 13.20 7.36 15.96
C PHE A 190 12.35 7.50 17.22
N VAL A 191 11.56 8.57 17.28
CA VAL A 191 10.59 8.77 18.36
C VAL A 191 9.19 8.51 17.81
N MET A 192 8.56 7.45 18.28
CA MET A 192 7.21 7.07 17.90
C MET A 192 6.21 7.75 18.84
N VAL A 193 5.38 8.63 18.28
CA VAL A 193 4.48 9.50 19.04
C VAL A 193 3.03 9.06 18.83
N ASN A 194 2.30 8.84 19.94
CA ASN A 194 0.84 8.73 19.89
C ASN A 194 0.22 10.14 19.83
N SER A 195 0.08 10.70 18.63
CA SER A 195 -0.48 12.05 18.45
C SER A 195 -1.94 12.16 18.87
N VAL A 196 -2.69 11.05 18.91
CA VAL A 196 -4.08 11.00 19.35
C VAL A 196 -4.23 11.38 20.84
N ALA A 197 -3.15 11.26 21.60
CA ALA A 197 -3.06 11.67 23.00
C ALA A 197 -2.49 13.10 23.19
N LEU A 198 -2.31 13.90 22.13
CA LEU A 198 -1.70 15.23 22.20
C LEU A 198 -2.69 16.37 21.93
N GLU A 199 -3.93 16.27 22.41
CA GLU A 199 -4.92 17.35 22.28
C GLU A 199 -4.55 18.60 23.09
N GLY A 200 -3.80 18.43 24.19
CA GLY A 200 -3.33 19.53 25.03
C GLY A 200 -4.37 20.07 26.02
N ASP A 201 -5.41 19.28 26.33
CA ASP A 201 -6.46 19.64 27.30
C ASP A 201 -6.22 19.10 28.72
N GLY A 202 -5.06 18.46 28.95
CA GLY A 202 -4.67 17.92 30.25
C GLY A 202 -5.42 16.65 30.66
N CYS A 203 -6.03 15.92 29.73
CA CYS A 203 -6.62 14.61 30.03
C CYS A 203 -5.56 13.65 30.64
N ASN A 204 -5.95 12.66 31.46
CA ASN A 204 -4.98 11.77 32.11
C ASN A 204 -4.06 11.05 31.10
N ILE A 205 -4.64 10.48 30.04
CA ILE A 205 -3.88 9.82 28.96
C ILE A 205 -2.97 10.82 28.23
N CYS A 206 -3.44 12.06 28.07
CA CYS A 206 -2.71 13.12 27.39
C CYS A 206 -1.49 13.56 28.19
N SER A 207 -1.70 13.75 29.50
CA SER A 207 -0.65 14.15 30.45
C SER A 207 0.43 13.06 30.58
N GLU A 208 0.04 11.78 30.57
CA GLU A 208 0.97 10.65 30.53
C GLU A 208 1.79 10.65 29.23
N ALA A 209 1.14 10.81 28.07
CA ALA A 209 1.82 10.84 26.78
C ALA A 209 2.78 12.03 26.66
N GLU A 210 2.38 13.21 27.14
CA GLU A 210 3.26 14.37 27.22
C GLU A 210 4.46 14.05 28.11
N ALA A 211 4.25 13.60 29.36
CA ALA A 211 5.32 13.26 30.29
C ALA A 211 6.32 12.21 29.76
N GLU A 212 5.86 11.23 28.97
CA GLU A 212 6.75 10.28 28.28
C GLU A 212 7.66 10.99 27.25
N LEU A 213 7.10 11.90 26.44
CA LEU A 213 7.89 12.70 25.50
C LEU A 213 8.88 13.61 26.21
N ILE A 214 8.50 14.13 27.38
CA ILE A 214 9.38 14.90 28.27
C ILE A 214 10.57 14.04 28.67
N GLU A 215 10.34 12.83 29.16
CA GLU A 215 11.39 11.93 29.59
C GLU A 215 12.34 11.56 28.43
N ILE A 216 11.79 11.27 27.24
CA ILE A 216 12.59 10.97 26.05
C ILE A 216 13.45 12.16 25.66
N SER A 217 12.92 13.38 25.73
CA SER A 217 13.70 14.58 25.45
C SER A 217 14.92 14.71 26.36
N HIS A 218 14.76 14.43 27.66
CA HIS A 218 15.87 14.47 28.62
C HIS A 218 16.90 13.39 28.33
N LYS A 219 16.48 12.21 27.89
CA LYS A 219 17.39 11.13 27.49
C LYS A 219 18.21 11.48 26.25
N LEU A 220 17.61 12.20 25.30
CA LEU A 220 18.27 12.60 24.05
C LEU A 220 19.12 13.87 24.19
N ASN A 221 18.75 14.78 25.09
CA ASN A 221 19.46 16.04 25.36
C ASN A 221 20.21 15.95 26.71
N CYS A 222 21.48 15.52 26.68
CA CYS A 222 22.28 15.31 27.89
C CYS A 222 22.57 16.57 28.75
N SER A 223 22.24 17.80 28.32
CA SER A 223 22.26 19.03 29.14
C SER A 223 21.87 20.28 28.32
N ARG A 224 20.63 20.77 28.46
CA ARG A 224 20.23 22.20 28.61
C ARG A 224 18.71 22.37 28.45
N GLU A 225 18.22 23.32 29.23
CA GLU A 225 16.83 23.69 29.48
C GLU A 225 15.88 23.66 28.26
N LEU A 226 14.71 23.06 28.52
CA LEU A 226 13.44 23.09 27.77
C LEU A 226 13.31 24.18 26.70
N LEU A 227 13.67 23.85 25.46
CA LEU A 227 13.29 24.62 24.30
C LEU A 227 12.86 23.66 23.18
N TRP A 228 11.54 23.46 23.04
CA TRP A 228 10.92 22.71 21.94
C TRP A 228 11.32 21.22 21.90
N TRP A 229 11.05 20.55 23.04
CA TRP A 229 11.13 19.11 23.36
C TRP A 229 12.17 18.26 22.61
N LEU A 230 11.99 17.91 21.33
CA LEU A 230 12.84 16.93 20.64
C LEU A 230 13.73 17.50 19.52
N ARG A 231 13.44 18.72 19.00
CA ARG A 231 14.06 19.30 17.79
C ARG A 231 14.35 18.26 16.68
N PRO A 232 13.32 17.56 16.16
CA PRO A 232 13.52 16.55 15.12
C PRO A 232 14.03 17.20 13.83
N ARG A 233 14.83 16.45 13.05
CA ARG A 233 15.27 16.85 11.70
C ARG A 233 14.24 16.54 10.60
N LEU A 234 13.29 15.65 10.89
CA LEU A 234 12.23 15.20 10.00
C LEU A 234 11.06 14.68 10.85
N VAL A 235 9.84 15.05 10.47
CA VAL A 235 8.59 14.49 11.00
C VAL A 235 7.88 13.74 9.88
N LEU A 236 7.44 12.52 10.16
CA LEU A 236 6.62 11.72 9.25
C LEU A 236 5.29 11.42 9.93
N SER A 237 4.19 11.81 9.28
CA SER A 237 2.82 11.66 9.81
C SER A 237 1.93 10.88 8.85
N GLY A 238 0.78 10.39 9.30
CA GLY A 238 -0.24 9.73 8.47
C GLY A 238 -1.51 10.60 8.38
N HIS A 239 -2.68 9.96 8.44
CA HIS A 239 -4.01 10.54 8.65
C HIS A 239 -4.61 11.37 7.49
N THR A 240 -3.82 12.17 6.79
CA THR A 240 -4.35 13.01 5.68
C THR A 240 -4.68 12.19 4.42
N HIS A 241 -4.25 10.93 4.38
CA HIS A 241 -4.27 10.01 3.24
C HIS A 241 -3.50 10.52 2.01
N SER A 242 -2.95 11.74 2.05
CA SER A 242 -2.32 12.44 0.93
C SER A 242 -0.91 12.89 1.29
N ALA A 243 -0.04 12.97 0.29
CA ALA A 243 1.29 13.50 0.53
C ALA A 243 1.19 15.01 0.67
N CYS A 244 1.56 15.52 1.84
CA CYS A 244 1.69 16.94 2.13
C CYS A 244 3.08 17.17 2.70
N GLU A 245 3.75 18.23 2.28
CA GLU A 245 5.01 18.67 2.87
C GLU A 245 4.78 20.03 3.52
N VAL A 246 5.13 20.13 4.78
CA VAL A 246 5.00 21.34 5.58
C VAL A 246 6.35 21.66 6.18
N LEU A 247 6.82 22.89 5.99
CA LEU A 247 8.03 23.38 6.65
C LEU A 247 7.63 24.12 7.92
N HIS A 248 7.98 23.55 9.07
CA HIS A 248 7.78 24.17 10.37
C HIS A 248 8.87 25.20 10.68
N GLY A 249 8.65 25.98 11.74
CA GLY A 249 9.67 26.88 12.28
C GLY A 249 10.98 26.13 12.60
N ALA A 250 12.11 26.84 12.55
CA ALA A 250 13.46 26.27 12.70
C ALA A 250 13.89 25.28 11.58
N GLY A 251 13.19 25.25 10.44
CA GLY A 251 13.60 24.47 9.26
C GLY A 251 13.27 22.98 9.35
N ILE A 252 12.31 22.59 10.19
CA ILE A 252 11.91 21.19 10.38
C ILE A 252 10.90 20.82 9.28
N SER A 253 11.23 19.85 8.44
CA SER A 253 10.29 19.32 7.44
C SER A 253 9.36 18.28 8.06
N GLU A 254 8.06 18.42 7.84
CA GLU A 254 7.06 17.41 8.08
C GLU A 254 6.50 16.91 6.75
N ILE A 255 6.44 15.58 6.60
CA ILE A 255 5.83 14.94 5.44
C ILE A 255 4.73 13.98 5.91
N SER A 256 3.52 14.22 5.42
CA SER A 256 2.44 13.24 5.55
C SER A 256 2.63 12.11 4.53
N VAL A 257 2.67 10.88 5.02
CA VAL A 257 2.76 9.66 4.23
C VAL A 257 1.38 9.35 3.67
N PRO A 258 1.25 9.17 2.35
CA PRO A 258 0.01 8.71 1.71
C PRO A 258 -0.53 7.40 2.27
N SER A 259 -1.86 7.23 2.15
CA SER A 259 -2.46 5.92 2.43
C SER A 259 -1.92 4.83 1.50
N PHE A 260 -1.64 3.67 2.10
CA PHE A 260 -1.21 2.47 1.40
C PHE A 260 -2.36 1.69 0.74
N SER A 261 -3.61 2.05 1.06
CA SER A 261 -4.81 1.32 0.68
C SER A 261 -5.59 2.00 -0.44
N TRP A 262 -6.06 1.21 -1.41
CA TRP A 262 -7.01 1.73 -2.40
C TRP A 262 -8.32 2.22 -1.79
N ARG A 263 -8.64 1.83 -0.55
CA ARG A 263 -9.85 2.26 0.14
C ARG A 263 -9.94 3.78 0.27
N ASN A 264 -8.80 4.43 0.39
CA ASN A 264 -8.70 5.85 0.72
C ASN A 264 -8.33 6.67 -0.51
N ARG A 265 -7.70 6.06 -1.52
CA ARG A 265 -7.21 6.76 -2.71
C ARG A 265 -6.98 5.84 -3.90
N ASN A 266 -7.22 6.36 -5.11
CA ASN A 266 -7.01 5.63 -6.36
C ASN A 266 -5.52 5.33 -6.64
N ASN A 267 -4.60 6.16 -6.14
CA ASN A 267 -3.15 6.07 -6.39
C ASN A 267 -2.34 5.92 -5.08
N PRO A 268 -2.47 4.81 -4.36
CA PRO A 268 -1.76 4.60 -3.10
C PRO A 268 -0.25 4.58 -3.32
N SER A 269 0.49 4.87 -2.26
CA SER A 269 1.95 4.96 -2.31
C SER A 269 2.52 4.84 -0.90
N PHE A 270 3.82 4.61 -0.82
CA PHE A 270 4.59 4.65 0.43
C PHE A 270 5.84 5.52 0.23
N ILE A 271 6.47 5.91 1.34
CA ILE A 271 7.71 6.68 1.32
C ILE A 271 8.88 5.73 1.62
N MET A 272 9.97 5.91 0.88
CA MET A 272 11.26 5.26 1.07
C MET A 272 12.23 6.31 1.62
N GLY A 273 12.98 5.97 2.66
CA GLY A 273 14.02 6.80 3.23
C GLY A 273 15.37 6.11 3.20
N SER A 274 16.37 6.82 2.67
CA SER A 274 17.77 6.50 2.90
C SER A 274 18.28 7.50 3.95
N MET A 275 18.77 7.02 5.09
CA MET A 275 19.04 7.86 6.26
C MET A 275 20.38 7.53 6.88
N THR A 276 21.08 8.54 7.38
CA THR A 276 22.27 8.42 8.23
C THR A 276 22.05 9.15 9.55
N SER A 277 23.07 9.24 10.40
CA SER A 277 22.98 9.96 11.68
C SER A 277 22.72 11.47 11.48
N THR A 278 23.17 12.01 10.35
CA THR A 278 23.14 13.45 10.02
C THR A 278 22.18 13.79 8.88
N GLU A 279 22.11 12.96 7.84
CA GLU A 279 21.36 13.25 6.61
C GLU A 279 20.19 12.29 6.36
N TYR A 280 19.29 12.70 5.46
CA TYR A 280 18.26 11.85 4.92
C TYR A 280 17.88 12.26 3.50
N ALA A 281 17.42 11.28 2.73
CA ALA A 281 16.78 11.49 1.44
C ALA A 281 15.49 10.66 1.40
N LEU A 282 14.42 11.25 0.87
CA LEU A 282 13.11 10.62 0.78
C LEU A 282 12.68 10.47 -0.68
N GLY A 283 12.05 9.35 -0.98
CA GLY A 283 11.50 9.03 -2.30
C GLY A 283 10.11 8.43 -2.16
N LYS A 284 9.19 8.80 -3.06
CA LYS A 284 7.83 8.25 -3.08
C LYS A 284 7.77 7.08 -4.05
N CYS A 285 7.26 5.93 -3.61
CA CYS A 285 6.99 4.79 -4.46
C CYS A 285 5.49 4.57 -4.61
N TYR A 286 5.01 4.55 -5.85
CA TYR A 286 3.60 4.30 -6.16
C TYR A 286 3.26 2.82 -6.17
N ILE A 287 1.99 2.53 -5.91
CA ILE A 287 1.34 1.23 -6.09
C ILE A 287 0.40 1.36 -7.30
N PRO A 288 0.06 0.25 -8.00
CA PRO A 288 -0.88 0.31 -9.11
C PRO A 288 -2.16 1.08 -8.78
N PHE A 289 -2.71 1.77 -9.77
CA PHE A 289 -3.94 2.54 -9.58
C PHE A 289 -5.14 1.59 -9.62
N GLU A 290 -6.12 1.79 -8.74
CA GLU A 290 -7.34 0.97 -8.72
C GLU A 290 -8.08 1.08 -10.06
N SER A 291 -8.28 2.31 -10.53
CA SER A 291 -8.90 2.62 -11.81
C SER A 291 -8.21 1.93 -12.98
N THR A 292 -6.88 1.82 -13.02
CA THR A 292 -6.19 1.08 -14.08
C THR A 292 -6.58 -0.39 -14.08
N VAL A 293 -6.69 -1.01 -12.90
CA VAL A 293 -7.10 -2.40 -12.79
C VAL A 293 -8.57 -2.57 -13.18
N LEU A 294 -9.47 -1.71 -12.68
CA LEU A 294 -10.89 -1.75 -13.01
C LEU A 294 -11.16 -1.52 -14.51
N ILE A 295 -10.50 -0.52 -15.12
CA ILE A 295 -10.59 -0.25 -16.56
C ILE A 295 -10.10 -1.44 -17.36
N THR A 296 -9.01 -2.10 -16.93
CA THR A 296 -8.49 -3.29 -17.61
C THR A 296 -9.51 -4.44 -17.56
N TYR A 297 -10.15 -4.67 -16.40
CA TYR A 297 -11.21 -5.66 -16.28
C TYR A 297 -12.43 -5.34 -17.14
N CYS A 298 -12.96 -4.11 -17.04
CA CYS A 298 -14.13 -3.68 -17.81
C CYS A 298 -13.86 -3.71 -19.33
N GLY A 299 -12.70 -3.23 -19.77
CA GLY A 299 -12.29 -3.25 -21.17
C GLY A 299 -12.15 -4.68 -21.71
N THR A 300 -11.56 -5.59 -20.92
CA THR A 300 -11.45 -7.00 -21.29
C THR A 300 -12.82 -7.66 -21.37
N ALA A 301 -13.70 -7.43 -20.39
CA ALA A 301 -15.06 -7.97 -20.40
C ALA A 301 -15.84 -7.50 -21.65
N GLY A 302 -15.78 -6.19 -21.96
CA GLY A 302 -16.39 -5.64 -23.17
C GLY A 302 -15.83 -6.26 -24.45
N PHE A 303 -14.50 -6.40 -24.54
CA PHE A 303 -13.84 -7.04 -25.68
C PHE A 303 -14.28 -8.50 -25.86
N LEU A 304 -14.36 -9.28 -24.76
CA LEU A 304 -14.81 -10.67 -24.80
C LEU A 304 -16.27 -10.79 -25.26
N VAL A 305 -17.16 -9.90 -24.81
CA VAL A 305 -18.55 -9.86 -25.28
C VAL A 305 -18.62 -9.61 -26.78
N VAL A 306 -17.85 -8.65 -27.30
CA VAL A 306 -17.78 -8.37 -28.75
C VAL A 306 -17.29 -9.60 -29.52
N LEU A 307 -16.24 -10.27 -29.04
CA LEU A 307 -15.74 -11.50 -29.67
C LEU A 307 -16.79 -12.61 -29.72
N ILE A 308 -17.56 -12.77 -28.65
CA ILE A 308 -18.64 -13.76 -28.56
C ILE A 308 -19.75 -13.41 -29.56
N LEU A 309 -20.18 -12.15 -29.62
CA LEU A 309 -21.22 -11.70 -30.55
C LEU A 309 -20.80 -11.88 -32.02
N ILE A 310 -19.56 -11.56 -32.36
CA ILE A 310 -19.00 -11.81 -33.71
C ILE A 310 -18.98 -13.32 -34.01
N HIS A 311 -18.59 -14.16 -33.05
CA HIS A 311 -18.52 -15.61 -33.26
C HIS A 311 -19.88 -16.24 -33.55
N PHE A 312 -20.93 -15.77 -32.87
CA PHE A 312 -22.30 -16.23 -33.09
C PHE A 312 -23.00 -15.55 -34.27
N GLY A 313 -22.33 -14.61 -34.96
CA GLY A 313 -22.87 -13.93 -36.14
C GLY A 313 -23.89 -12.84 -35.83
N PHE A 314 -23.92 -12.34 -34.59
CA PHE A 314 -24.76 -11.22 -34.19
C PHE A 314 -24.15 -9.84 -34.51
N LEU A 315 -22.85 -9.81 -34.83
CA LEU A 315 -22.13 -8.63 -35.29
C LEU A 315 -21.28 -8.98 -36.52
N ASP A 316 -21.30 -8.12 -37.52
CA ASP A 316 -20.37 -8.22 -38.63
C ASP A 316 -18.96 -7.93 -38.14
N SER A 317 -18.01 -8.80 -38.52
CA SER A 317 -16.61 -8.56 -38.18
C SER A 317 -16.14 -7.26 -38.83
N PRO A 318 -15.52 -6.32 -38.09
CA PRO A 318 -15.00 -5.07 -38.68
C PRO A 318 -13.97 -5.34 -39.79
N PHE A 319 -13.33 -6.52 -39.77
CA PHE A 319 -12.43 -6.99 -40.83
C PHE A 319 -13.14 -7.26 -42.17
N ILE A 320 -14.41 -7.71 -42.13
CA ILE A 320 -15.23 -7.94 -43.33
C ILE A 320 -15.73 -6.60 -43.88
N PHE A 321 -16.13 -5.67 -43.00
CA PHE A 321 -16.59 -4.34 -43.41
C PHE A 321 -15.46 -3.49 -44.05
N GLY A 322 -14.25 -3.53 -43.47
CA GLY A 322 -13.06 -2.87 -44.04
C GLY A 322 -12.65 -3.44 -45.40
N CYS A 323 -12.73 -4.77 -45.60
CA CYS A 323 -12.46 -5.38 -46.91
C CYS A 323 -13.55 -5.07 -47.96
N GLN A 324 -14.81 -4.89 -47.56
CA GLN A 324 -15.89 -4.47 -48.46
C GLN A 324 -15.77 -2.99 -48.86
N LEU A 325 -15.33 -2.11 -47.95
CA LEU A 325 -15.00 -0.72 -48.26
C LEU A 325 -13.79 -0.61 -49.20
N LEU A 326 -12.70 -1.35 -48.93
CA LEU A 326 -11.52 -1.37 -49.81
C LEU A 326 -11.81 -1.98 -51.20
N ARG A 327 -12.78 -2.90 -51.31
CA ARG A 327 -13.26 -3.39 -52.61
C ARG A 327 -14.09 -2.35 -53.36
N LYS A 328 -14.88 -1.52 -52.67
CA LYS A 328 -15.63 -0.40 -53.30
C LYS A 328 -14.72 0.71 -53.83
N PHE A 329 -13.56 0.94 -53.22
CA PHE A 329 -12.56 1.92 -53.71
C PHE A 329 -11.68 1.40 -54.85
N LYS A 330 -11.73 0.10 -55.18
CA LYS A 330 -11.01 -0.49 -56.34
C LYS A 330 -11.86 -0.58 -57.61
N THR A 331 -13.12 -0.13 -57.58
CA THR A 331 -14.05 -0.13 -58.71
C THR A 331 -14.47 1.28 -59.13
N VAL A 332 -13.51 2.21 -59.16
CA VAL A 332 -13.64 3.51 -59.87
C VAL A 332 -12.48 3.66 -60.82
#